data_AF-A0A9D8U0C0-F1
#
_entry.id   AF-A0A9D8U0C0-F1
#
_cell.length_a   1.000
_cell.length_b   1.000
_cell.length_c   1.000
_cell.angle_alpha   90.00
_cell.angle_beta   90.00
_cell.angle_gamma   90.00
#
_symmetry.space_group_name_H-M   'P 1'
#
loop_
_entity.id
_entity.type
_entity.pdbx_description
1 polymer ?
#
loop_
_entity_poly.entity_id
_entity_poly.type
_entity_poly.pdbx_seq_one_letter_code
_entity_poly.pdbx_strand_id
1 'polypeptide(L)'
;MRQHSFVTALSPIEYQAHDPDNRISSIRQTLIDHEQVNSPFADCPMVHMSRLQIIDHLPPPMGDVSGVKLKTKYLLFAVNIDGRIEDFLDCLYRTNTQFVHDVWGRCIGYPAYKGAVFFRRYIRQCFYGGSLGYAGFPAGVDEILLALAQKTEIAEWIATHQGMDDAELNAAWRRDRARYANLRPPKPGSF
;
A
#
# COMPACT_ATOMS: atom_id res chain seq x y z
N MET A 1 10.55 -0.84 -19.38
CA MET A 1 9.59 -0.31 -18.38
C MET A 1 9.11 -1.47 -17.53
N ARG A 2 9.28 -1.41 -16.20
CA ARG A 2 8.60 -2.35 -15.31
C ARG A 2 7.10 -2.05 -15.37
N GLN A 3 6.27 -3.07 -15.57
CA GLN A 3 4.82 -2.91 -15.53
C GLN A 3 4.43 -2.49 -14.12
N HIS A 4 3.65 -1.43 -13.97
CA HIS A 4 3.14 -0.97 -12.67
C HIS A 4 1.62 -1.12 -12.67
N SER A 5 1.07 -1.71 -11.62
CA SER A 5 -0.34 -2.11 -11.59
C SER A 5 -1.01 -1.68 -10.29
N PHE A 6 -2.27 -1.26 -10.41
CA PHE A 6 -3.10 -0.86 -9.29
C PHE A 6 -4.32 -1.75 -9.19
N VAL A 7 -4.63 -2.16 -7.97
CA VAL A 7 -5.88 -2.85 -7.68
C VAL A 7 -6.67 -2.04 -6.68
N THR A 8 -7.96 -1.88 -6.96
CA THR A 8 -8.95 -1.46 -5.98
C THR A 8 -10.08 -2.48 -6.05
N ALA A 9 -10.36 -3.15 -4.95
CA ALA A 9 -11.42 -4.13 -4.84
C ALA A 9 -12.31 -3.82 -3.64
N LEU A 10 -13.62 -3.97 -3.83
CA LEU A 10 -14.63 -3.82 -2.79
C LEU A 10 -15.27 -5.19 -2.56
N SER A 11 -14.84 -5.87 -1.51
CA SER A 11 -15.38 -7.18 -1.14
C SER A 11 -16.56 -6.99 -0.19
N PRO A 12 -17.79 -7.36 -0.56
CA PRO A 12 -18.96 -7.17 0.29
C PRO A 12 -18.88 -8.05 1.53
N ILE A 13 -19.19 -7.48 2.69
CA ILE A 13 -19.32 -8.18 3.97
C ILE A 13 -20.79 -8.14 4.37
N GLU A 14 -21.37 -9.30 4.65
CA GLU A 14 -22.77 -9.42 5.03
C GLU A 14 -23.08 -8.51 6.23
N TYR A 15 -24.12 -7.69 6.08
CA TYR A 15 -24.62 -6.90 7.18
C TYR A 15 -25.63 -7.72 7.96
N GLN A 16 -25.27 -8.11 9.18
CA GLN A 16 -26.19 -8.69 10.15
C GLN A 16 -26.23 -7.79 11.38
N ALA A 17 -27.42 -7.45 11.85
CA ALA A 17 -27.58 -6.71 13.09
C ALA A 17 -26.98 -7.53 14.24
N HIS A 18 -26.06 -6.93 15.01
CA HIS A 18 -25.31 -7.54 16.11
C HIS A 18 -24.23 -8.57 15.73
N ASP A 19 -23.93 -8.79 14.43
CA ASP A 19 -22.85 -9.67 13.96
C ASP A 19 -22.74 -11.02 14.73
N PRO A 20 -23.80 -11.85 14.74
CA PRO A 20 -23.87 -13.04 15.60
C PRO A 20 -22.76 -14.07 15.31
N ASP A 21 -22.26 -14.10 14.09
CA ASP A 21 -21.13 -14.93 13.65
C ASP A 21 -19.75 -14.30 13.94
N ASN A 22 -19.71 -13.09 14.51
CA ASN A 22 -18.51 -12.28 14.72
C ASN A 22 -17.67 -12.09 13.44
N ARG A 23 -18.30 -12.02 12.26
CA ARG A 23 -17.60 -11.93 10.97
C ARG A 23 -16.79 -10.64 10.87
N ILE A 24 -17.44 -9.51 11.13
CA ILE A 24 -16.81 -8.18 11.04
C ILE A 24 -15.77 -8.04 12.15
N SER A 25 -16.13 -8.43 13.38
CA SER A 25 -15.22 -8.40 14.52
C SER A 25 -13.97 -9.22 14.28
N SER A 26 -14.10 -10.41 13.69
CA SER A 26 -12.96 -11.26 13.33
C SER A 26 -12.08 -10.61 12.27
N ILE A 27 -12.66 -10.08 11.18
CA ILE A 27 -11.86 -9.39 10.15
C ILE A 27 -11.09 -8.23 10.78
N ARG A 28 -11.75 -7.41 11.61
CA ARG A 28 -11.09 -6.29 12.30
C ARG A 28 -9.92 -6.76 13.16
N GLN A 29 -10.14 -7.81 13.95
CA GLN A 29 -9.09 -8.36 14.79
C GLN A 29 -7.91 -8.83 13.94
N THR A 30 -8.16 -9.58 12.87
CA THR A 30 -7.12 -10.01 11.93
C THR A 30 -6.34 -8.84 11.35
N LEU A 31 -7.01 -7.74 10.99
CA LEU A 31 -6.33 -6.54 10.46
C LEU A 31 -5.44 -5.87 11.52
N ILE A 32 -5.92 -5.76 12.76
CA ILE A 32 -5.17 -5.19 13.90
C ILE A 32 -3.93 -6.04 14.21
N ASP A 33 -4.09 -7.37 14.19
CA ASP A 33 -3.00 -8.32 14.52
C ASP A 33 -1.84 -8.27 13.49
N HIS A 34 -2.10 -7.74 12.30
CA HIS A 34 -1.18 -7.71 11.16
C HIS A 34 -0.76 -6.28 10.75
N GLU A 35 -0.76 -5.34 11.70
CA GLU A 35 -0.27 -3.98 11.44
C GLU A 35 1.27 -3.92 11.34
N GLN A 36 1.77 -2.98 10.52
CA GLN A 36 3.19 -2.63 10.40
C GLN A 36 4.10 -3.84 10.08
N VAL A 37 5.00 -4.20 11.01
CA VAL A 37 6.05 -5.23 10.83
C VAL A 37 5.48 -6.64 10.63
N ASN A 38 4.24 -6.89 11.06
CA ASN A 38 3.56 -8.18 10.88
C ASN A 38 2.65 -8.19 9.66
N SER A 39 2.82 -7.23 8.74
CA SER A 39 2.00 -7.15 7.54
C SER A 39 2.22 -8.36 6.62
N PRO A 40 1.16 -9.08 6.22
CA PRO A 40 1.25 -10.21 5.28
C PRO A 40 1.67 -9.76 3.87
N PHE A 41 1.70 -8.45 3.63
CA PHE A 41 2.17 -7.88 2.36
C PHE A 41 3.69 -7.70 2.35
N ALA A 42 4.37 -7.75 3.50
CA ALA A 42 5.83 -7.65 3.57
C ALA A 42 6.55 -8.83 2.87
N ASP A 43 5.91 -10.00 2.83
CA ASP A 43 6.43 -11.19 2.14
C ASP A 43 6.24 -11.13 0.61
N CYS A 44 5.56 -10.09 0.11
CA CYS A 44 5.31 -9.89 -1.31
C CYS A 44 6.20 -8.74 -1.81
N PRO A 45 7.43 -9.01 -2.32
CA PRO A 45 8.42 -7.97 -2.61
C PRO A 45 8.01 -6.98 -3.70
N MET A 46 6.95 -7.29 -4.44
CA MET A 46 6.37 -6.42 -5.46
C MET A 46 5.41 -5.35 -4.92
N VAL A 47 5.01 -5.43 -3.64
CA VAL A 47 4.06 -4.49 -3.04
C VAL A 47 4.78 -3.22 -2.62
N HIS A 48 4.34 -2.09 -3.16
CA HIS A 48 4.79 -0.75 -2.73
C HIS A 48 3.93 -0.23 -1.59
N MET A 49 2.62 -0.43 -1.72
CA MET A 49 1.63 0.04 -0.74
C MET A 49 0.40 -0.85 -0.82
N SER A 50 -0.09 -1.26 0.33
CA SER A 50 -1.34 -1.99 0.47
C SER A 50 -2.18 -1.35 1.58
N ARG A 51 -3.49 -1.26 1.35
CA ARG A 51 -4.46 -0.81 2.34
C ARG A 51 -5.63 -1.78 2.35
N LEU A 52 -5.90 -2.31 3.52
CA LEU A 52 -7.15 -2.99 3.85
C LEU A 52 -7.92 -2.15 4.84
N GLN A 53 -9.19 -1.89 4.55
CA GLN A 53 -10.04 -1.10 5.45
C GLN A 53 -11.48 -1.56 5.33
N ILE A 54 -12.18 -1.64 6.46
CA ILE A 54 -13.64 -1.84 6.45
C ILE A 54 -14.31 -0.48 6.29
N ILE A 55 -15.19 -0.37 5.30
CA ILE A 55 -16.07 0.77 5.07
C ILE A 55 -17.44 0.41 5.66
N ASP A 56 -17.75 0.95 6.84
CA ASP A 56 -19.05 0.77 7.49
C ASP A 56 -20.08 1.83 7.06
N HIS A 57 -19.60 3.04 6.76
CA HIS A 57 -20.41 4.22 6.49
C HIS A 57 -19.74 5.02 5.38
N LEU A 58 -20.53 5.62 4.48
CA LEU A 58 -19.99 6.62 3.58
C LEU A 58 -19.85 7.94 4.33
N PRO A 59 -18.71 8.65 4.20
CA PRO A 59 -18.65 10.02 4.66
C PRO A 59 -19.75 10.79 3.92
N PRO A 60 -20.63 11.50 4.65
CA PRO A 60 -21.66 12.31 4.04
C PRO A 60 -21.04 13.37 3.10
N PRO A 61 -21.74 13.77 2.03
CA PRO A 61 -21.32 14.93 1.24
C PRO A 61 -21.19 16.15 2.16
N MET A 62 -20.13 16.94 1.97
CA MET A 62 -19.74 18.10 2.79
C MET A 62 -20.87 18.73 3.61
N GLY A 63 -20.82 18.56 4.95
CA GLY A 63 -21.65 19.30 5.91
C GLY A 63 -22.87 18.56 6.46
N ASP A 64 -23.25 17.42 5.90
CA ASP A 64 -24.22 16.52 6.53
C ASP A 64 -23.48 15.61 7.53
N VAL A 65 -24.06 15.30 8.70
CA VAL A 65 -23.49 14.37 9.71
C VAL A 65 -24.34 13.11 9.85
N SER A 66 -25.41 13.00 9.08
CA SER A 66 -26.38 11.90 9.18
C SER A 66 -25.84 10.56 8.67
N GLY A 67 -24.67 10.56 8.01
CA GLY A 67 -23.89 9.38 7.62
C GLY A 67 -24.76 8.27 7.04
N VAL A 68 -24.94 8.23 5.71
CA VAL A 68 -25.75 7.19 5.07
C VAL A 68 -25.14 5.82 5.39
N LYS A 69 -25.82 5.05 6.24
CA LYS A 69 -25.44 3.67 6.54
C LYS A 69 -25.55 2.87 5.26
N LEU A 70 -24.45 2.23 4.87
CA LEU A 70 -24.45 1.35 3.72
C LEU A 70 -25.35 0.15 3.99
N LYS A 71 -26.07 -0.32 2.97
CA LYS A 71 -26.87 -1.56 3.04
C LYS A 71 -26.00 -2.79 3.32
N THR A 72 -24.71 -2.69 3.01
CA THR A 72 -23.70 -3.75 3.15
C THR A 72 -22.38 -3.07 3.48
N LYS A 73 -21.61 -3.66 4.40
CA LYS A 73 -20.26 -3.16 4.68
C LYS A 73 -19.31 -3.69 3.62
N TYR A 74 -18.22 -2.98 3.36
CA TYR A 74 -17.25 -3.44 2.36
C TYR A 74 -15.86 -3.51 2.96
N LEU A 75 -15.14 -4.56 2.61
CA LEU A 75 -13.68 -4.57 2.73
C LEU A 75 -13.12 -3.89 1.48
N LEU A 76 -12.56 -2.70 1.68
CA LEU A 76 -11.71 -2.03 0.70
C LEU A 76 -10.34 -2.71 0.71
N PHE A 77 -9.95 -3.21 -0.44
CA PHE A 77 -8.58 -3.64 -0.71
C PHE A 77 -8.00 -2.77 -1.82
N ALA A 78 -7.00 -1.95 -1.47
CA ALA A 78 -6.26 -1.15 -2.43
C ALA A 78 -4.79 -1.56 -2.37
N VAL A 79 -4.17 -1.86 -3.51
CA VAL A 79 -2.74 -2.20 -3.56
C VAL A 79 -2.09 -1.62 -4.80
N ASN A 80 -0.85 -1.17 -4.63
CA ASN A 80 0.05 -0.76 -5.67
C ASN A 80 1.23 -1.75 -5.77
N ILE A 81 1.49 -2.28 -6.97
CA ILE A 81 2.52 -3.30 -7.20
C ILE A 81 3.36 -3.05 -8.45
N ASP A 82 4.59 -3.55 -8.43
CA ASP A 82 5.39 -3.78 -9.64
C ASP A 82 5.12 -5.17 -10.22
N GLY A 83 4.59 -5.23 -11.43
CA GLY A 83 4.33 -6.45 -12.17
C GLY A 83 2.84 -6.69 -12.38
N ARG A 84 2.49 -7.98 -12.51
CA ARG A 84 1.13 -8.42 -12.83
C ARG A 84 0.34 -8.68 -11.56
N ILE A 85 -0.93 -8.31 -11.59
CA ILE A 85 -1.88 -8.50 -10.48
C ILE A 85 -2.01 -9.97 -10.12
N GLU A 86 -2.03 -10.86 -11.12
CA GLU A 86 -2.18 -12.29 -10.90
C GLU A 86 -0.98 -12.90 -10.16
N ASP A 87 0.23 -12.44 -10.45
CA ASP A 87 1.45 -12.93 -9.81
C ASP A 87 1.49 -12.50 -8.34
N PHE A 88 1.09 -11.26 -8.07
CA PHE A 88 0.95 -10.75 -6.71
C PHE A 88 -0.10 -11.53 -5.90
N LEU A 89 -1.30 -11.74 -6.46
CA LEU A 89 -2.36 -12.48 -5.77
C LEU A 89 -1.99 -13.94 -5.53
N ASP A 90 -1.23 -14.55 -6.45
CA ASP A 90 -0.66 -15.88 -6.26
C ASP A 90 0.41 -15.89 -5.15
N CYS A 91 1.27 -14.88 -5.07
CA CYS A 91 2.26 -14.72 -4.01
C CYS A 91 1.57 -14.59 -2.65
N LEU A 92 0.66 -13.62 -2.50
CA LEU A 92 -0.06 -13.36 -1.26
C LEU A 92 -0.80 -14.60 -0.76
N TYR A 93 -1.45 -15.33 -1.67
CA TYR A 93 -2.14 -16.56 -1.31
C TYR A 93 -1.18 -17.63 -0.81
N ARG A 94 -0.01 -17.80 -1.44
CA ARG A 94 0.96 -18.86 -1.08
C ARG A 94 1.72 -18.56 0.21
N THR A 95 2.11 -17.32 0.43
CA THR A 95 2.85 -16.92 1.63
C THR A 95 1.93 -16.76 2.83
N ASN A 96 0.73 -16.22 2.61
CA ASN A 96 -0.18 -15.77 3.67
C ASN A 96 -1.59 -16.36 3.50
N THR A 97 -1.68 -17.66 3.22
CA THR A 97 -2.96 -18.36 2.97
C THR A 97 -3.95 -18.18 4.12
N GLN A 98 -3.50 -18.29 5.37
CA GLN A 98 -4.35 -18.19 6.54
C GLN A 98 -4.96 -16.79 6.65
N PHE A 99 -4.12 -15.75 6.52
CA PHE A 99 -4.58 -14.36 6.47
C PHE A 99 -5.61 -14.12 5.36
N VAL A 100 -5.38 -14.67 4.15
CA VAL A 100 -6.32 -14.51 3.05
C VAL A 100 -7.69 -15.09 3.38
N HIS A 101 -7.74 -16.29 3.96
CA HIS A 101 -9.02 -16.87 4.40
C HIS A 101 -9.60 -16.13 5.60
N ASP A 102 -8.75 -15.59 6.48
CA ASP A 102 -9.25 -14.90 7.64
C ASP A 102 -9.96 -13.59 7.31
N VAL A 103 -9.45 -12.90 6.29
CA VAL A 103 -10.01 -11.65 5.80
C VAL A 103 -11.10 -11.89 4.76
N TRP A 104 -10.76 -12.50 3.62
CA TRP A 104 -11.70 -12.65 2.50
C TRP A 104 -12.62 -13.85 2.63
N GLY A 105 -12.24 -14.90 3.37
CA GLY A 105 -13.09 -16.06 3.62
C GLY A 105 -14.38 -15.74 4.38
N ARG A 106 -14.43 -14.56 5.03
CA ARG A 106 -15.61 -14.04 5.73
C ARG A 106 -16.46 -13.09 4.87
N CYS A 107 -16.01 -12.75 3.67
CA CYS A 107 -16.73 -11.89 2.73
C CYS A 107 -17.74 -12.68 1.89
N ILE A 108 -18.82 -12.01 1.45
CA ILE A 108 -19.84 -12.60 0.59
C ILE A 108 -19.23 -12.98 -0.76
N GLY A 109 -19.60 -14.16 -1.25
CA GLY A 109 -19.20 -14.67 -2.56
C GLY A 109 -17.79 -15.24 -2.60
N TYR A 110 -17.06 -15.24 -1.47
CA TYR A 110 -15.76 -15.90 -1.41
C TYR A 110 -15.93 -17.41 -1.62
N PRO A 111 -15.14 -18.02 -2.52
CA PRO A 111 -15.31 -19.42 -2.88
C PRO A 111 -14.99 -20.36 -1.71
N ALA A 112 -15.77 -21.42 -1.56
CA ALA A 112 -15.51 -22.49 -0.59
C ALA A 112 -14.25 -23.32 -0.93
N TYR A 113 -13.75 -23.20 -2.16
CA TYR A 113 -12.56 -23.91 -2.64
C TYR A 113 -11.28 -23.15 -2.30
N LYS A 114 -10.26 -23.89 -1.85
CA LYS A 114 -8.92 -23.35 -1.60
C LYS A 114 -8.08 -23.36 -2.89
N GLY A 115 -7.29 -22.32 -3.09
CA GLY A 115 -6.35 -22.18 -4.19
C GLY A 115 -6.26 -20.75 -4.69
N ALA A 116 -5.05 -20.34 -5.07
CA ALA A 116 -4.79 -18.98 -5.54
C ALA A 116 -5.61 -18.60 -6.79
N VAL A 117 -5.97 -19.57 -7.64
CA VAL A 117 -6.87 -19.35 -8.79
C VAL A 117 -8.27 -18.86 -8.37
N PHE A 118 -8.81 -19.39 -7.27
CA PHE A 118 -10.12 -19.00 -6.76
C PHE A 118 -10.07 -17.64 -6.09
N PHE A 119 -9.00 -17.36 -5.35
CA PHE A 119 -8.74 -16.04 -4.79
C PHE A 119 -8.64 -14.96 -5.87
N ARG A 120 -7.85 -15.19 -6.92
CA ARG A 120 -7.75 -14.28 -8.08
C ARG A 120 -9.10 -14.02 -8.73
N ARG A 121 -9.86 -15.09 -8.97
CA ARG A 121 -11.20 -14.97 -9.57
C ARG A 121 -12.13 -14.13 -8.70
N TYR A 122 -12.08 -14.32 -7.39
CA TYR A 122 -12.86 -13.54 -6.43
C TYR A 122 -12.47 -12.06 -6.45
N ILE A 123 -11.18 -11.74 -6.30
CA ILE A 123 -10.71 -10.35 -6.33
C ILE A 123 -11.08 -9.66 -7.65
N ARG A 124 -11.01 -10.38 -8.78
CA ARG A 124 -11.44 -9.86 -10.09
C ARG A 124 -12.93 -9.53 -10.14
N GLN A 125 -13.79 -10.28 -9.45
CA GLN A 125 -15.23 -9.99 -9.36
C GLN A 125 -15.52 -8.77 -8.47
N CYS A 126 -14.68 -8.56 -7.46
CA CYS A 126 -14.75 -7.40 -6.57
C CYS A 126 -14.04 -6.16 -7.11
N PHE A 127 -13.39 -6.27 -8.28
CA PHE A 127 -12.57 -5.21 -8.84
C PHE A 127 -13.40 -3.98 -9.19
N TYR A 128 -12.96 -2.83 -8.70
CA TYR A 128 -13.53 -1.55 -9.03
C TYR A 128 -12.73 -0.92 -10.17
N GLY A 129 -13.36 -0.74 -11.34
CA GLY A 129 -12.69 -0.32 -12.58
C GLY A 129 -12.00 1.04 -12.54
N GLY A 130 -12.33 1.90 -11.58
CA GLY A 130 -11.59 3.13 -11.31
C GLY A 130 -10.47 2.88 -10.32
N SER A 131 -9.23 2.70 -10.80
CA SER A 131 -8.07 2.59 -9.93
C SER A 131 -7.90 3.89 -9.13
N LEU A 132 -8.22 3.87 -7.84
CA LEU A 132 -8.05 5.02 -6.93
C LEU A 132 -6.61 5.15 -6.44
N GLY A 133 -5.69 4.34 -6.99
CA GLY A 133 -4.26 4.41 -6.74
C GLY A 133 -3.66 5.69 -7.31
N TYR A 134 -3.79 6.79 -6.60
CA TYR A 134 -2.98 7.98 -6.83
C TYR A 134 -1.73 7.87 -5.96
N ALA A 135 -0.68 7.23 -6.49
CA ALA A 135 0.67 7.54 -6.03
C ALA A 135 1.05 8.86 -6.73
N GLY A 136 1.11 9.96 -5.99
CA GLY A 136 1.32 11.31 -6.54
C GLY A 136 2.69 11.56 -7.17
N PHE A 137 3.42 10.52 -7.58
CA PHE A 137 4.70 10.63 -8.23
C PHE A 137 4.82 9.55 -9.31
N PRO A 138 5.16 9.92 -10.56
CA PRO A 138 5.41 8.97 -11.65
C PRO A 138 6.72 8.16 -11.48
N ALA A 139 7.45 8.41 -10.39
CA ALA A 139 8.74 7.81 -10.08
C ALA A 139 8.57 6.55 -9.21
N GLY A 140 9.43 5.55 -9.42
CA GLY A 140 9.47 4.33 -8.61
C GLY A 140 9.97 4.58 -7.19
N VAL A 141 9.74 3.64 -6.26
CA VAL A 141 10.20 3.76 -4.86
C VAL A 141 11.72 3.97 -4.77
N ASP A 142 12.52 3.24 -5.55
CA ASP A 142 13.98 3.42 -5.58
C ASP A 142 14.38 4.84 -6.01
N GLU A 143 13.65 5.43 -6.97
CA GLU A 143 13.89 6.79 -7.46
C GLU A 143 13.50 7.84 -6.42
N ILE A 144 12.39 7.62 -5.70
CA ILE A 144 11.96 8.49 -4.61
C ILE A 144 12.94 8.42 -3.43
N LEU A 145 13.34 7.21 -3.02
CA LEU A 145 14.31 7.02 -1.94
C LEU A 145 15.68 7.62 -2.28
N LEU A 146 16.12 7.49 -3.53
CA LEU A 146 17.33 8.14 -4.01
C LEU A 146 17.20 9.67 -3.99
N ALA A 147 16.08 10.23 -4.47
CA ALA A 147 15.85 11.66 -4.46
C ALA A 147 15.79 12.25 -3.04
N LEU A 148 15.18 11.50 -2.09
CA LEU A 148 15.17 11.87 -0.68
C LEU A 148 16.58 11.82 -0.07
N ALA A 149 17.36 10.78 -0.34
CA ALA A 149 18.75 10.68 0.11
C ALA A 149 19.61 11.83 -0.44
N GLN A 150 19.47 12.16 -1.73
CA GLN A 150 20.14 13.30 -2.36
C GLN A 150 19.75 14.62 -1.69
N LYS A 151 18.46 14.83 -1.45
CA LYS A 151 17.96 16.04 -0.79
C LYS A 151 18.56 16.20 0.61
N THR A 152 18.60 15.15 1.42
CA THR A 152 19.15 15.19 2.78
C THR A 152 20.65 15.50 2.76
N GLU A 153 21.44 14.80 1.94
CA GLU A 153 22.89 15.01 1.84
C GLU A 153 23.26 16.40 1.31
N ILE A 154 22.49 16.93 0.34
CA ILE A 154 22.68 18.31 -0.14
C ILE A 154 22.31 19.32 0.96
N ALA A 155 21.23 19.07 1.72
CA ALA A 155 20.84 19.94 2.82
C ALA A 155 21.91 19.99 3.93
N GLU A 156 22.50 18.84 4.28
CA GLU A 156 23.61 18.76 5.22
C GLU A 156 24.87 19.48 4.70
N TRP A 157 25.18 19.33 3.41
CA TRP A 157 26.28 20.07 2.79
C TRP A 157 26.05 21.58 2.86
N ILE A 158 24.86 22.05 2.50
CA ILE A 158 24.51 23.48 2.61
C ILE A 158 24.66 23.96 4.06
N ALA A 159 24.16 23.19 5.03
CA ALA A 159 24.22 23.55 6.45
C ALA A 159 25.66 23.66 6.97
N THR A 160 26.57 22.79 6.50
CA THR A 160 27.98 22.77 6.92
C THR A 160 28.86 23.81 6.21
N HIS A 161 28.39 24.38 5.10
CA HIS A 161 29.12 25.38 4.30
C HIS A 161 28.51 26.79 4.42
N GLN A 162 27.63 27.02 5.40
CA GLN A 162 27.09 28.35 5.68
C GLN A 162 28.20 29.29 6.15
N GLY A 163 28.22 30.52 5.62
CA GLY A 163 29.17 31.57 6.00
C GLY A 163 30.48 31.59 5.20
N MET A 164 30.67 30.69 4.23
CA MET A 164 31.76 30.79 3.25
C MET A 164 31.50 31.93 2.27
N ASP A 165 32.56 32.49 1.69
CA ASP A 165 32.41 33.41 0.56
C ASP A 165 32.06 32.69 -0.75
N ASP A 166 31.62 33.43 -1.76
CA ASP A 166 31.16 32.86 -3.03
C ASP A 166 32.25 32.06 -3.78
N ALA A 167 33.52 32.46 -3.66
CA ALA A 167 34.62 31.81 -4.36
C ALA A 167 34.97 30.47 -3.68
N GLU A 168 35.00 30.48 -2.34
CA GLU A 168 35.19 29.31 -1.51
C GLU A 168 34.05 28.30 -1.69
N LEU A 169 32.81 28.78 -1.68
CA LEU A 169 31.61 27.95 -1.87
C LEU A 169 31.60 27.30 -3.26
N ASN A 170 31.98 28.04 -4.32
CA ASN A 170 32.07 27.49 -5.66
C ASN A 170 33.15 26.41 -5.78
N ALA A 171 34.31 26.64 -5.16
CA ALA A 171 35.41 25.68 -5.13
C ALA A 171 35.04 24.41 -4.35
N ALA A 172 34.35 24.55 -3.22
CA ALA A 172 33.84 23.42 -2.43
C ALA A 172 32.79 22.62 -3.23
N TRP A 173 31.81 23.29 -3.83
CA TRP A 173 30.78 22.62 -4.61
C TRP A 173 31.35 21.82 -5.78
N ARG A 174 32.32 22.38 -6.53
CA ARG A 174 32.96 21.70 -7.66
C ARG A 174 33.68 20.41 -7.24
N ARG A 175 34.24 20.40 -6.02
CA ARG A 175 34.94 19.25 -5.45
C ARG A 175 33.97 18.15 -5.05
N ASP A 176 32.87 18.52 -4.40
CA ASP A 176 32.02 17.56 -3.69
C ASP A 176 30.83 17.07 -4.52
N ARG A 177 30.38 17.82 -5.53
CA ARG A 177 29.14 17.54 -6.29
C ARG A 177 29.05 16.13 -6.89
N ALA A 178 30.19 15.52 -7.22
CA ALA A 178 30.25 14.18 -7.79
C ALA A 178 29.76 13.09 -6.81
N ARG A 179 29.84 13.34 -5.50
CA ARG A 179 29.33 12.42 -4.47
C ARG A 179 27.81 12.30 -4.52
N TYR A 180 27.08 13.40 -4.73
CA TYR A 180 25.60 13.42 -4.73
C TYR A 180 25.00 12.77 -5.98
N ALA A 181 25.72 12.82 -7.11
CA ALA A 181 25.31 12.15 -8.34
C ALA A 181 25.40 10.62 -8.26
N ASN A 182 26.21 10.08 -7.34
CA ASN A 182 26.51 8.65 -7.21
C ASN A 182 25.96 8.03 -5.92
N LEU A 183 25.00 8.69 -5.27
CA LEU A 183 24.31 8.12 -4.11
C LEU A 183 23.55 6.86 -4.51
N ARG A 184 23.48 5.90 -3.60
CA ARG A 184 22.71 4.67 -3.78
C ARG A 184 21.41 4.78 -3.00
N PRO A 185 20.29 4.27 -3.53
CA PRO A 185 19.08 4.18 -2.73
C PRO A 185 19.38 3.36 -1.46
N PRO A 186 18.93 3.84 -0.29
CA PRO A 186 19.06 3.11 0.96
C PRO A 186 18.34 1.76 0.87
N LYS A 187 18.76 0.82 1.72
CA LYS A 187 18.14 -0.51 1.74
C LYS A 187 16.67 -0.37 2.17
N PRO A 188 15.73 -1.11 1.54
CA PRO A 188 14.36 -1.17 2.02
C PRO A 188 14.31 -1.50 3.52
N GLY A 189 13.54 -0.74 4.30
CA GLY A 189 13.38 -0.95 5.75
C GLY A 189 14.49 -0.38 6.65
N SER A 190 15.42 0.42 6.12
CA SER A 190 16.45 1.09 6.94
C SER A 190 16.05 2.47 7.46
N PHE A 191 14.75 2.78 7.47
CA PHE A 191 14.18 4.04 7.96
C PHE A 191 13.14 3.77 9.03
#